data_AF-A0A7G2JVX9-F1
#
_entry.id   AF-A0A7G2JVX9-F1
#
_cell.length_a   1.000
_cell.length_b   1.000
_cell.length_c   1.000
_cell.angle_alpha   90.00
_cell.angle_beta   90.00
_cell.angle_gamma   90.00
#
_symmetry.space_group_name_H-M   'P 1'
#
loop_
_entity.id
_entity.type
_entity.pdbx_description
1 polymer ?
#
loop_
_entity_poly.entity_id
_entity_poly.type
_entity_poly.pdbx_seq_one_letter_code
_entity_poly.pdbx_strand_id
1 'polypeptide(L)'
;MVAFRDPFGIRPLVLGKREENGKTDYMFASETVALDIVGFDFVRDIAPGEAVYVTFDGELYSQQCAESAVLNPCIFEYVYFARPDSTIDGVSVYAARVHMGEKLGQ
;
A
#
# COMPACT_ATOMS: atom_id res chain seq x y z
N MET A 1 7.51 -3.93 -15.39
CA MET A 1 7.34 -4.45 -14.01
C MET A 1 5.86 -4.67 -13.76
N VAL A 2 5.47 -5.75 -13.07
CA VAL A 2 4.08 -6.00 -12.67
C VAL A 2 4.02 -6.14 -11.15
N ALA A 3 3.02 -5.54 -10.52
CA ALA A 3 2.68 -5.73 -9.12
C ALA A 3 1.18 -6.00 -9.01
N PHE A 4 0.77 -6.88 -8.10
CA PHE A 4 -0.64 -7.22 -7.93
C PHE A 4 -0.93 -7.57 -6.48
N ARG A 5 -2.19 -7.43 -6.08
CA ARG A 5 -2.67 -7.74 -4.74
C ARG A 5 -3.74 -8.82 -4.79
N ASP A 6 -3.80 -9.67 -3.76
CA ASP A 6 -4.80 -10.72 -3.69
C ASP A 6 -6.24 -10.15 -3.68
N PRO A 7 -7.28 -10.91 -4.10
CA PRO A 7 -8.66 -10.43 -4.18
C PRO A 7 -9.26 -9.97 -2.86
N PHE A 8 -8.65 -10.36 -1.74
CA PHE A 8 -9.08 -10.01 -0.39
C PHE A 8 -8.23 -8.88 0.22
N GLY A 9 -7.22 -8.37 -0.50
CA GLY A 9 -6.35 -7.31 0.00
C GLY A 9 -5.61 -7.66 1.29
N ILE A 10 -5.36 -8.94 1.56
CA ILE A 10 -4.87 -9.41 2.86
C ILE A 10 -3.45 -8.90 3.14
N ARG A 11 -2.57 -8.94 2.14
CA ARG A 11 -1.20 -8.42 2.25
C ARG A 11 -1.14 -6.97 1.80
N PRO A 12 -0.47 -6.07 2.53
CA PRO A 12 -0.38 -4.66 2.15
C PRO A 12 0.53 -4.48 0.94
N LEU A 13 0.16 -3.56 0.05
CA LEU A 13 0.94 -3.19 -1.12
C LEU A 13 0.58 -1.77 -1.53
N VAL A 14 1.58 -0.90 -1.63
CA VAL A 14 1.43 0.51 -1.99
C VAL A 14 2.17 0.84 -3.27
N LEU A 15 1.66 1.85 -3.99
CA LEU A 15 2.29 2.46 -5.15
C LEU A 15 2.82 3.85 -4.76
N GLY A 16 4.09 4.08 -5.06
CA GLY A 16 4.70 5.40 -5.03
C GLY A 16 5.17 5.84 -6.43
N LYS A 17 5.36 7.15 -6.58
CA LYS A 17 5.95 7.74 -7.79
C LYS A 17 7.01 8.78 -7.44
N ARG A 18 7.93 9.05 -8.36
CA ARG A 18 8.86 10.17 -8.27
C ARG A 18 9.04 10.79 -9.64
N GLU A 19 8.97 12.12 -9.72
CA GLU A 19 9.20 12.85 -10.95
C GLU A 19 10.62 13.44 -10.95
N GLU A 20 11.44 13.06 -11.93
CA GLU A 20 12.81 13.54 -12.08
C GLU A 20 13.14 13.76 -13.56
N ASN A 21 13.63 14.95 -13.92
CA ASN A 21 14.02 15.31 -15.30
C ASN A 21 12.92 15.06 -16.36
N GLY A 22 11.65 15.24 -15.99
CA GLY A 22 10.49 15.00 -16.86
C GLY A 22 10.14 13.53 -17.07
N LYS A 23 10.75 12.61 -16.31
CA LYS A 23 10.40 11.19 -16.26
C LYS A 23 9.74 10.86 -14.93
N THR A 24 8.82 9.89 -14.95
CA THR A 24 8.19 9.36 -13.74
C THR A 24 8.72 7.97 -13.45
N ASP A 25 9.38 7.81 -12.31
CA ASP A 25 9.70 6.50 -11.75
C ASP A 25 8.53 6.01 -10.89
N TYR A 26 8.29 4.70 -10.90
CA TYR A 26 7.29 4.05 -10.04
C TYR A 26 7.94 3.02 -9.14
N MET A 27 7.44 2.93 -7.91
CA MET A 27 7.90 1.98 -6.90
C MET A 27 6.70 1.29 -6.25
N PHE A 28 6.86 0.01 -5.96
CA PHE A 28 5.91 -0.76 -5.15
C PHE A 28 6.59 -1.23 -3.87
N ALA A 29 5.88 -1.19 -2.76
CA ALA A 29 6.39 -1.64 -1.47
C ALA A 29 5.27 -2.20 -0.60
N SER A 30 5.61 -3.00 0.40
CA SER A 30 4.62 -3.49 1.38
C SER A 30 4.13 -2.39 2.33
N GLU A 31 4.93 -1.35 2.56
CA GLU A 31 4.63 -0.29 3.52
C GLU A 31 5.04 1.09 2.95
N THR A 32 4.29 2.14 3.31
CA THR A 32 4.54 3.52 2.83
C THR A 32 5.90 4.05 3.24
N VAL A 33 6.41 3.65 4.40
CA VAL A 33 7.71 4.11 4.92
C VAL A 33 8.89 3.79 3.98
N ALA A 34 8.77 2.73 3.16
CA ALA A 34 9.78 2.43 2.16
C ALA A 34 9.86 3.52 1.08
N LEU A 35 8.71 4.08 0.68
CA LEU A 35 8.63 5.19 -0.28
C LEU A 35 9.26 6.46 0.31
N ASP A 36 8.90 6.78 1.55
CA ASP A 36 9.37 7.97 2.26
C ASP A 36 10.91 7.99 2.38
N ILE A 37 11.51 6.84 2.74
CA ILE A 37 12.97 6.71 2.91
C ILE A 37 13.73 6.99 1.61
N VAL A 38 13.17 6.63 0.45
CA VAL A 38 13.83 6.80 -0.86
C VAL A 38 13.32 8.02 -1.65
N GLY A 39 12.48 8.86 -1.04
CA GLY A 39 11.98 10.10 -1.63
C GLY A 39 10.97 9.87 -2.76
N PHE A 40 10.13 8.84 -2.65
CA PHE A 40 8.98 8.63 -3.53
C PHE A 40 7.73 9.19 -2.85
N ASP A 41 6.91 9.89 -3.61
CA ASP A 41 5.58 10.34 -3.17
C ASP A 41 4.62 9.15 -3.15
N PHE A 42 3.86 9.00 -2.06
CA PHE A 42 2.77 8.04 -2.00
C PHE A 42 1.67 8.41 -3.02
N VAL A 43 1.22 7.43 -3.79
CA VAL A 43 0.10 7.59 -4.72
C VAL A 43 -1.18 7.01 -4.13
N ARG A 44 -1.16 5.71 -3.81
CA ARG A 44 -2.27 4.95 -3.20
C ARG A 44 -1.87 3.54 -2.84
N ASP A 45 -2.68 2.87 -2.04
CA ASP A 45 -2.68 1.41 -1.93
C ASP A 45 -3.10 0.76 -3.26
N ILE A 46 -2.53 -0.42 -3.55
CA ILE A 46 -3.01 -1.29 -4.62
C ILE A 46 -4.32 -1.92 -4.15
N ALA A 47 -5.38 -1.81 -4.95
CA ALA A 47 -6.69 -2.31 -4.60
C ALA A 47 -6.72 -3.86 -4.56
N PRO A 48 -7.61 -4.47 -3.77
CA PRO A 48 -7.81 -5.92 -3.80
C PRO A 48 -8.08 -6.43 -5.23
N GLY A 49 -7.34 -7.47 -5.64
CA GLY A 49 -7.45 -8.08 -6.97
C GLY A 49 -6.84 -7.27 -8.12
N GLU A 50 -6.33 -6.07 -7.86
CA GLU A 50 -5.75 -5.21 -8.88
C GLU A 50 -4.36 -5.72 -9.31
N ALA A 51 -4.08 -5.62 -10.61
CA ALA A 51 -2.74 -5.64 -11.15
C ALA A 51 -2.35 -4.27 -11.74
N VAL A 52 -1.12 -3.84 -11.46
CA VAL A 52 -0.50 -2.65 -12.04
C VAL A 52 0.71 -3.09 -12.86
N TYR A 53 0.79 -2.57 -14.09
CA TYR A 53 1.88 -2.82 -15.02
C TYR A 53 2.54 -1.50 -15.39
N VAL A 54 3.87 -1.44 -15.23
CA VAL A 54 4.70 -0.32 -15.67
C VAL A 54 5.59 -0.78 -16.82
N THR A 55 5.47 -0.13 -17.98
CA THR A 55 6.28 -0.42 -19.17
C THR A 55 7.74 0.01 -18.96
N PHE A 56 8.64 -0.46 -19.84
CA PHE A 56 10.04 0.00 -19.82
C PHE A 56 10.19 1.50 -20.15
N ASP A 57 9.20 2.07 -20.84
CA ASP A 57 9.16 3.49 -21.19
C ASP A 57 8.54 4.37 -20.09
N GLY A 58 8.08 3.77 -18.97
CA GLY A 58 7.53 4.47 -17.81
C GLY A 58 6.03 4.74 -17.86
N GLU A 59 5.28 4.09 -18.75
CA GLU A 59 3.82 4.19 -18.78
C GLU A 59 3.20 3.22 -17.77
N LEU A 60 2.22 3.71 -16.99
CA LEU A 60 1.52 2.93 -15.97
C LEU A 60 0.12 2.54 -16.45
N TYR A 61 -0.18 1.25 -16.33
CA TYR A 61 -1.48 0.65 -16.55
C TYR A 61 -1.96 -0.03 -15.28
N SER A 62 -3.27 0.04 -15.03
CA SER A 62 -3.92 -0.58 -13.88
C SER A 62 -5.20 -1.27 -14.34
N GLN A 63 -5.44 -2.47 -13.83
CA GLN A 63 -6.61 -3.26 -14.17
C GLN A 63 -7.08 -4.11 -13.00
N GLN A 64 -8.40 -4.19 -12.81
CA GLN A 64 -9.02 -5.17 -11.92
C GLN A 64 -8.92 -6.57 -12.56
N CYS A 65 -8.27 -7.50 -11.87
CA CYS A 65 -7.99 -8.85 -12.36
C CYS A 65 -8.69 -9.95 -11.54
N ALA A 66 -9.47 -9.58 -10.51
CA ALA A 66 -10.28 -10.51 -9.74
C ALA A 66 -11.77 -10.13 -9.77
N GLU A 67 -12.62 -11.13 -9.88
CA GLU A 67 -14.06 -10.97 -9.67
C GLU A 67 -14.37 -10.85 -8.18
N SER A 68 -15.37 -10.02 -7.84
CA SER A 68 -15.86 -9.87 -6.46
C SER A 68 -14.77 -9.56 -5.43
N ALA A 69 -13.80 -8.72 -5.79
CA ALA A 69 -12.72 -8.33 -4.87
C ALA A 69 -13.28 -7.55 -3.66
N VAL A 70 -12.75 -7.84 -2.47
CA VAL A 70 -13.18 -7.25 -1.20
C VAL A 70 -11.95 -6.86 -0.38
N LEU A 71 -12.06 -5.80 0.42
CA LEU A 71 -10.98 -5.36 1.29
C LEU A 71 -11.07 -6.06 2.66
N ASN A 72 -10.18 -7.01 2.92
CA ASN A 72 -10.01 -7.75 4.17
C ASN A 72 -8.54 -7.72 4.63
N PRO A 73 -8.02 -6.56 5.06
CA PRO A 73 -6.62 -6.39 5.38
C PRO A 73 -6.24 -7.23 6.60
N CYS A 74 -4.99 -7.68 6.65
CA CYS A 74 -4.53 -8.48 7.78
C CYS A 74 -4.49 -7.65 9.07
N ILE A 75 -5.31 -8.03 10.06
CA ILE A 75 -5.36 -7.35 11.36
C ILE A 75 -4.01 -7.35 12.09
N PHE A 76 -3.17 -8.36 11.88
CA PHE A 76 -1.86 -8.46 12.54
C PHE A 76 -0.85 -7.40 12.08
N GLU A 77 -1.03 -6.82 10.89
CA GLU A 77 -0.24 -5.66 10.45
C GLU A 77 -0.43 -4.49 11.43
N TYR A 78 -1.68 -4.21 11.78
CA TYR A 78 -2.03 -3.15 12.72
C TYR A 78 -1.63 -3.50 14.16
N VAL A 79 -1.83 -4.74 14.59
CA VAL A 79 -1.53 -5.16 15.97
C VAL A 79 -0.04 -5.04 16.28
N TYR A 80 0.84 -5.58 15.41
CA TYR A 80 2.28 -5.56 15.73
C TYR A 80 3.24 -5.64 14.54
N PHE A 81 2.83 -6.13 13.37
CA PHE A 81 3.79 -6.48 12.31
C PHE A 81 4.32 -5.25 11.55
N ALA A 82 3.43 -4.36 11.12
CA ALA A 82 3.81 -3.16 10.39
C ALA A 82 4.48 -2.14 11.31
N ARG A 83 5.27 -1.24 10.71
CA ARG A 83 5.84 -0.12 11.46
C ARG A 83 4.75 0.90 11.81
N PRO A 84 4.87 1.58 12.98
CA PRO A 84 3.85 2.54 13.41
C PRO A 84 3.76 3.79 12.52
N ASP A 85 4.84 4.12 11.81
CA ASP A 85 4.91 5.24 10.85
C ASP A 85 4.36 4.90 9.46
N SER A 86 3.86 3.67 9.26
CA SER A 86 3.19 3.28 8.03
C SER A 86 1.69 3.62 8.04
N THR A 87 1.15 3.88 6.85
CA THR A 87 -0.29 3.93 6.60
C THR A 87 -0.66 2.78 5.68
N ILE A 88 -1.64 1.95 6.07
CA ILE A 88 -2.08 0.79 5.29
C ILE A 88 -3.57 0.98 5.02
N ASP A 89 -3.99 0.94 3.75
CA ASP A 89 -5.40 1.10 3.34
C ASP A 89 -6.07 2.34 3.97
N GLY A 90 -5.34 3.46 4.01
CA GLY A 90 -5.77 4.72 4.61
C GLY A 90 -5.79 4.77 6.15
N VAL A 91 -5.36 3.71 6.83
CA VAL A 91 -5.34 3.62 8.30
C VAL A 91 -3.91 3.80 8.81
N SER A 92 -3.68 4.82 9.63
CA SER A 92 -2.43 4.99 10.37
C SER A 92 -2.25 3.85 11.38
N VAL A 93 -1.13 3.12 11.27
CA VAL A 93 -0.82 2.01 12.18
C VAL A 93 -0.64 2.52 13.62
N TYR A 94 0.01 3.68 13.80
CA TYR A 94 0.14 4.33 15.10
C TYR A 94 -1.22 4.65 15.73
N ALA A 95 -2.11 5.32 15.01
CA ALA A 95 -3.43 5.69 15.53
C ALA A 95 -4.27 4.46 15.87
N ALA A 96 -4.22 3.40 15.04
CA ALA A 96 -4.89 2.14 15.32
C ALA A 96 -4.42 1.53 16.66
N ARG A 97 -3.12 1.54 16.94
CA ARG A 97 -2.56 1.02 18.20
C ARG A 97 -2.95 1.86 19.42
N VAL A 98 -3.02 3.19 19.28
CA VAL A 98 -3.54 4.07 20.33
C VAL A 98 -4.98 3.72 20.67
N HIS A 99 -5.85 3.59 19.65
CA HIS A 99 -7.25 3.21 19.86
C HIS A 99 -7.40 1.81 20.45
N MET A 100 -6.54 0.85 20.08
CA MET A 100 -6.52 -0.49 20.71
C MET A 100 -6.24 -0.39 22.21
N GLY A 101 -5.26 0.45 22.61
CA GLY A 101 -4.95 0.70 24.02
C GLY A 101 -6.11 1.35 24.78
N GLU A 102 -6.76 2.35 24.18
CA GLU A 102 -7.94 3.00 24.76
C GLU A 102 -9.10 2.02 24.95
N LYS A 103 -9.32 1.12 23.99
CA LYS A 103 -10.38 0.11 24.07
C LYS A 103 -10.08 -1.00 25.07
N LEU A 104 -8.82 -1.34 25.26
CA LEU A 104 -8.42 -2.32 26.27
C LEU A 104 -8.57 -1.79 27.70
N GLY A 105 -8.42 -0.48 27.89
CA GLY A 105 -8.55 0.17 29.20
C GLY A 105 -9.97 0.53 29.62
N GLN A 106 -10.98 0.31 28.78
CA GLN A 106 -12.41 0.53 29.05
C GLN A 106 -13.03 -0.68 29.75
#